data_AF-A0A7J9MEL1-F1
#
_entry.id   AF-A0A7J9MEL1-F1
#
_cell.length_a   1.000
_cell.length_b   1.000
_cell.length_c   1.000
_cell.angle_alpha   90.00
_cell.angle_beta   90.00
_cell.angle_gamma   90.00
#
_symmetry.space_group_name_H-M   'P 1'
#
loop_
_entity.id
_entity.type
_entity.pdbx_description
1 polymer ?
#
loop_
_entity_poly.entity_id
_entity_poly.type
_entity_poly.pdbx_seq_one_letter_code
_entity_poly.pdbx_strand_id
1 'polypeptide(L)'
;MVSLDKKTRRKQKIEIMIIENADDKLISFSKGCTGIYKKISELSTLCGGEILLIIFSPASKPYSFHHPTIEFVAKHFSNASQHLEDTTDALGNRKLSLVESSH
;
A
#
# COMPACT_ATOMS: atom_id res chain seq x y z
N MET A 1 31.35 35.32 -11.92
CA MET A 1 30.45 34.22 -12.35
C MET A 1 29.17 34.35 -11.54
N VAL A 2 28.10 34.90 -12.12
CA VAL A 2 26.84 35.15 -11.40
C VAL A 2 26.09 33.83 -11.23
N SER A 3 25.81 33.43 -10.00
CA SER A 3 24.97 32.27 -9.72
C SER A 3 23.55 32.62 -10.12
N LEU A 4 23.01 31.93 -11.14
CA LEU A 4 21.64 32.13 -11.59
C LEU A 4 20.70 31.55 -10.52
N ASP A 5 20.06 32.43 -9.76
CA ASP A 5 19.10 32.06 -8.73
C ASP A 5 17.90 31.33 -9.38
N LYS A 6 17.94 29.99 -9.38
CA LYS A 6 16.88 29.16 -9.94
C LYS A 6 15.68 29.19 -9.02
N LYS A 7 14.72 30.06 -9.33
CA LYS A 7 13.42 30.15 -8.64
C LYS A 7 12.65 28.82 -8.80
N THR A 8 12.67 27.98 -7.76
CA THR A 8 11.90 26.73 -7.72
C THR A 8 10.41 27.05 -7.53
N ARG A 9 9.55 26.43 -8.35
CA ARG A 9 8.10 26.56 -8.17
C ARG A 9 7.69 25.79 -6.91
N ARG A 10 6.85 26.41 -6.08
CA ARG A 10 6.27 25.77 -4.89
C ARG A 10 5.41 24.57 -5.29
N LYS A 11 5.18 23.65 -4.32
CA LYS A 11 4.27 22.52 -4.49
C LYS A 11 2.90 23.04 -4.94
N GLN A 12 2.43 22.55 -6.08
CA GLN A 12 1.13 22.89 -6.63
C GLN A 12 0.11 21.83 -6.21
N LYS A 13 -1.14 22.24 -6.06
CA LYS A 13 -2.26 21.30 -5.91
C LYS A 13 -2.46 20.62 -7.27
N ILE A 14 -2.56 19.30 -7.25
CA ILE A 14 -2.88 18.49 -8.42
C ILE A 14 -4.19 17.73 -8.14
N GLU A 15 -4.91 17.40 -9.19
CA GLU A 15 -6.05 16.49 -9.12
C GLU A 15 -5.58 15.05 -8.85
N ILE A 16 -6.40 14.25 -8.16
CA ILE A 16 -6.11 12.84 -7.90
C ILE A 16 -6.57 12.03 -9.13
N MET A 17 -5.72 12.01 -10.14
CA MET A 17 -5.91 11.26 -11.38
C MET A 17 -4.56 10.72 -11.87
N ILE A 18 -4.57 9.85 -12.88
CA ILE A 18 -3.36 9.36 -13.53
C ILE A 18 -2.60 10.54 -14.14
N ILE A 19 -1.30 10.61 -13.89
CA ILE A 19 -0.39 11.58 -14.52
C ILE A 19 -0.01 11.01 -15.89
N GLU A 20 -0.36 11.74 -16.95
CA GLU A 20 -0.12 11.32 -18.35
C GLU A 20 1.34 11.46 -18.77
N ASN A 21 2.01 12.54 -18.34
CA ASN A 21 3.42 12.74 -18.66
C ASN A 21 4.29 11.70 -17.93
N ALA A 22 5.07 10.92 -18.69
CA ALA A 22 5.83 9.80 -18.16
C ALA A 22 6.91 10.22 -17.13
N ASP A 23 7.61 11.33 -17.39
CA ASP A 23 8.64 11.85 -16.49
C ASP A 23 8.02 12.37 -15.20
N ASP A 24 6.94 13.15 -15.31
CA ASP A 24 6.20 13.66 -14.14
C ASP A 24 5.59 12.51 -13.32
N LYS A 25 5.10 11.46 -13.98
CA LYS A 25 4.59 10.24 -13.34
C LYS A 25 5.71 9.51 -12.58
N LEU A 26 6.90 9.36 -13.16
CA LEU A 26 8.04 8.72 -12.52
C LEU A 26 8.59 9.54 -11.35
N ILE A 27 8.69 10.86 -11.49
CA ILE A 27 9.10 11.79 -10.44
C ILE A 27 8.09 11.77 -9.29
N SER A 28 6.80 11.80 -9.61
CA SER A 28 5.72 11.75 -8.62
C SER A 28 5.67 10.41 -7.91
N PHE A 29 5.87 9.31 -8.63
CA PHE A 29 6.04 7.98 -8.03
C PHE A 29 7.19 7.99 -7.04
N SER A 30 8.37 8.46 -7.44
CA SER A 30 9.57 8.44 -6.59
C SER A 30 9.37 9.26 -5.31
N LYS A 31 8.80 10.46 -5.43
CA LYS A 31 8.48 11.34 -4.28
C LYS A 31 7.40 10.75 -3.39
N GLY A 32 6.32 10.22 -3.98
CA GLY A 32 5.21 9.62 -3.28
C GLY A 32 5.62 8.36 -2.52
N CYS A 33 6.30 7.44 -3.20
CA CYS A 33 6.82 6.21 -2.61
C CYS A 33 7.78 6.50 -1.44
N THR A 34 8.67 7.48 -1.58
CA THR A 34 9.55 7.92 -0.49
C THR A 34 8.76 8.45 0.71
N GLY A 35 7.73 9.26 0.47
CA GLY A 35 6.89 9.81 1.53
C GLY A 35 6.10 8.73 2.27
N ILE A 36 5.51 7.79 1.52
CA ILE A 36 4.79 6.63 2.07
C ILE A 36 5.75 5.78 2.92
N TYR A 37 6.92 5.46 2.39
CA TYR A 37 7.92 4.65 3.09
C TYR A 37 8.28 5.25 4.46
N LYS A 38 8.55 6.56 4.51
CA LYS A 38 8.83 7.26 5.77
C LYS A 38 7.70 7.14 6.76
N LYS A 39 6.45 7.36 6.32
CA LYS A 39 5.28 7.26 7.19
C LYS A 39 5.03 5.86 7.71
N ILE A 40 5.20 4.85 6.87
CA ILE A 40 5.04 3.46 7.27
C ILE A 40 6.16 3.03 8.23
N SER A 41 7.41 3.45 7.99
CA SER A 41 8.52 3.20 8.90
C SER A 41 8.35 3.88 10.26
N GLU A 42 7.84 5.12 10.28
CA GLU A 42 7.48 5.83 11.51
C GLU A 42 6.37 5.06 12.26
N LEU A 43 5.32 4.65 11.55
CA LEU A 43 4.18 3.93 12.12
C LEU A 43 4.58 2.58 12.72
N SER A 44 5.39 1.78 12.01
CA SER A 44 5.85 0.48 12.52
C SER A 44 6.70 0.66 13.77
N THR A 45 7.55 1.70 13.81
CA THR A 45 8.44 1.97 14.94
C THR A 45 7.68 2.49 16.16
N LEU A 46 6.75 3.43 15.98
CA LEU A 46 6.06 4.09 17.09
C LEU A 46 4.94 3.23 17.69
N CYS A 47 4.25 2.46 16.86
CA CYS A 47 3.08 1.69 17.27
C CYS A 47 3.33 0.18 17.32
N GLY A 48 4.52 -0.30 16.94
CA GLY A 48 4.78 -1.73 16.80
C GLY A 48 3.91 -2.38 15.73
N GLY A 49 3.50 -1.62 14.71
CA GLY A 49 2.56 -2.08 13.69
C GLY A 49 3.16 -3.15 12.78
N GLU A 50 2.44 -4.26 12.63
CA GLU A 50 2.72 -5.32 11.66
C GLU A 50 2.24 -4.85 10.27
N ILE A 51 3.17 -4.63 9.35
CA ILE A 51 2.86 -3.97 8.07
C ILE A 51 3.55 -4.69 6.93
N LEU A 52 2.82 -4.88 5.83
CA LEU A 52 3.34 -5.27 4.52
C LEU A 52 2.89 -4.24 3.48
N LEU A 53 3.84 -3.63 2.78
CA LEU A 53 3.61 -2.68 1.70
C LEU A 53 4.31 -3.19 0.44
N ILE A 54 3.59 -3.24 -0.68
CA ILE A 54 4.11 -3.58 -2.00
C ILE A 54 3.61 -2.51 -2.99
N ILE A 55 4.53 -1.82 -3.65
CA ILE A 55 4.23 -0.79 -4.64
C ILE A 55 4.97 -1.09 -5.94
N PHE A 56 4.25 -1.14 -7.06
CA PHE A 56 4.85 -1.26 -8.38
C PHE A 56 5.14 0.12 -8.97
N SER A 57 6.37 0.31 -9.43
CA SER A 57 6.72 1.51 -10.21
C SER A 57 6.02 1.53 -11.57
N PRO A 58 5.98 2.69 -12.24
CA PRO A 58 5.50 2.78 -13.63
C PRO A 58 6.25 1.83 -14.58
N ALA A 59 7.48 1.42 -14.25
CA ALA A 59 8.27 0.44 -14.99
C ALA A 59 8.05 -1.01 -14.50
N SER A 60 6.94 -1.28 -13.80
CA SER A 60 6.55 -2.59 -13.26
C SER A 60 7.56 -3.22 -12.27
N LYS A 61 8.53 -2.46 -11.79
CA LYS A 61 9.47 -2.93 -10.76
C LYS A 61 8.84 -2.82 -9.37
N PRO A 62 8.82 -3.89 -8.56
CA PRO A 62 8.27 -3.86 -7.21
C PRO A 62 9.20 -3.15 -6.22
N TYR A 63 8.60 -2.45 -5.26
CA TYR A 63 9.22 -1.86 -4.08
C TYR A 63 8.43 -2.35 -2.87
N SER A 64 9.11 -2.80 -1.84
CA SER A 64 8.47 -3.33 -0.64
C SER A 64 9.00 -2.74 0.65
N PHE A 65 8.13 -2.69 1.66
CA PHE A 65 8.47 -2.51 3.05
C PHE A 65 7.73 -3.56 3.86
N HIS A 66 8.38 -4.11 4.88
CA HIS A 66 7.76 -5.06 5.78
C HIS A 66 8.29 -4.88 7.19
N HIS A 67 7.44 -5.14 8.17
CA HIS A 67 7.80 -5.26 9.57
C HIS A 67 6.85 -6.24 10.26
N PRO A 68 7.34 -7.24 11.03
CA PRO A 68 8.75 -7.59 11.25
C PRO A 68 9.40 -8.31 10.07
N THR A 69 8.77 -9.36 9.52
CA THR A 69 9.19 -10.04 8.28
C THR A 69 8.01 -10.27 7.36
N ILE A 70 8.28 -10.53 6.08
CA ILE A 70 7.21 -10.80 5.09
C ILE A 70 6.43 -12.05 5.48
N GLU A 71 7.13 -13.12 5.87
CA GLU A 71 6.52 -14.42 6.21
C GLU A 71 5.60 -14.30 7.42
N PHE A 72 6.03 -13.53 8.42
CA PHE A 72 5.25 -13.28 9.61
C PHE A 72 3.93 -12.59 9.25
N VAL A 73 4.00 -11.46 8.54
CA VAL A 73 2.81 -10.70 8.15
C VAL A 73 1.93 -11.52 7.19
N ALA A 74 2.53 -12.17 6.20
CA ALA A 74 1.82 -13.00 5.21
C ALA A 74 1.04 -14.15 5.87
N LYS A 75 1.61 -14.82 6.88
CA LYS A 75 0.92 -15.87 7.64
C LYS A 75 -0.38 -15.35 8.27
N HIS A 76 -0.37 -14.14 8.83
CA HIS A 76 -1.57 -13.54 9.42
C HIS A 76 -2.63 -13.23 8.35
N PHE A 77 -2.23 -12.74 7.17
CA PHE A 77 -3.15 -12.50 6.06
C PHE A 77 -3.75 -13.80 5.51
N SER A 78 -2.94 -14.84 5.29
CA SER A 78 -3.41 -16.13 4.80
C SER A 78 -4.40 -16.79 5.75
N ASN A 79 -4.16 -16.68 7.06
CA ASN A 79 -5.08 -17.22 8.07
C ASN A 79 -6.38 -16.40 8.16
N ALA A 80 -6.34 -15.08 7.96
CA ALA A 80 -7.53 -14.24 7.94
C ALA A 80 -8.45 -14.55 6.74
N SER A 81 -7.88 -14.91 5.59
CA SER A 81 -8.64 -15.37 4.42
C SER A 81 -9.30 -16.73 4.61
N GLN A 82 -8.91 -17.52 5.62
CA GLN A 82 -9.60 -18.78 5.94
C GLN A 82 -10.93 -18.58 6.69
N HIS A 83 -11.29 -17.36 7.10
CA HIS A 83 -12.61 -17.05 7.66
C HIS A 83 -13.58 -16.45 6.63
N LEU A 84 -13.22 -16.48 5.33
CA LEU A 84 -14.19 -16.32 4.25
C LEU A 84 -14.37 -17.68 3.58
N GLU A 85 -14.91 -18.64 4.33
CA GLU A 85 -15.42 -19.85 3.72
C GLU A 85 -16.76 -19.52 3.05
N ASP A 86 -16.72 -19.30 1.73
CA ASP A 86 -17.88 -19.51 0.88
C ASP A 86 -18.29 -20.97 1.04
N THR A 87 -19.17 -21.27 2.01
CA THR A 87 -19.91 -22.53 1.99
C THR A 87 -20.96 -22.40 0.90
N THR A 88 -20.57 -22.68 -0.34
CA THR A 88 -21.53 -23.02 -1.39
C THR A 88 -22.12 -24.38 -1.04
N ASP A 89 -23.44 -24.46 -0.96
CA ASP A 89 -24.11 -25.76 -1.02
C ASP A 89 -23.86 -26.42 -2.39
N ALA A 90 -24.21 -27.71 -2.52
CA ALA A 90 -24.00 -28.48 -3.75
C ALA A 90 -24.73 -27.92 -5.00
N LEU A 91 -25.46 -26.80 -4.87
CA LEU A 91 -26.16 -26.09 -5.93
C LEU A 91 -25.58 -24.68 -6.20
N GLY A 92 -24.59 -24.23 -5.43
CA GLY A 92 -23.85 -23.00 -5.71
C GLY A 92 -24.56 -21.71 -5.30
N ASN A 93 -25.53 -21.75 -4.38
CA ASN A 93 -26.18 -20.53 -3.88
C ASN A 93 -25.54 -20.05 -2.57
N ARG A 94 -25.03 -18.81 -2.59
CA ARG A 94 -24.42 -18.13 -1.44
C ARG A 94 -25.48 -17.88 -0.35
N LYS A 95 -25.37 -18.57 0.78
CA LYS A 95 -26.19 -18.31 1.97
C LYS A 95 -25.38 -17.56 3.01
N LEU A 96 -25.79 -16.32 3.31
CA LEU A 96 -25.24 -15.55 4.41
C LEU A 96 -25.95 -15.97 5.72
N SER A 97 -25.28 -16.72 6.59
CA SER A 97 -25.75 -16.95 7.95
C SER A 97 -24.82 -16.30 8.95
N LEU A 98 -25.37 -15.36 9.74
CA LEU A 98 -24.76 -14.84 10.94
C LEU A 98 -24.61 -15.98 11.94
N VAL A 99 -23.38 -16.40 12.25
CA VAL A 99 -23.13 -17.26 13.41
C VAL A 99 -22.93 -16.36 14.61
N GLU A 100 -23.91 -16.37 15.51
CA GLU A 100 -23.77 -15.86 16.87
C GLU A 100 -22.66 -16.65 17.57
N SER A 101 -21.60 -15.95 17.99
CA SER A 101 -20.53 -16.53 18.78
C SER A 101 -21.05 -16.75 20.20
N SER A 102 -21.31 -18.00 20.56
CA SER A 102 -21.58 -18.37 21.96
C SER A 102 -20.27 -18.38 22.74
N HIS A 103 -20.24 -17.60 23.81
CA HIS A 103 -19.36 -17.80 24.95
C HIS A 103 -20.19 -17.71 26.23
#